data_AF-X1SD07-F1
#
_entry.id   AF-X1SD07-F1
#
_cell.length_a   1.000
_cell.length_b   1.000
_cell.length_c   1.000
_cell.angle_alpha   90.00
_cell.angle_beta   90.00
_cell.angle_gamma   90.00
#
_symmetry.space_group_name_H-M   'P 1'
#
loop_
_entity.id
_entity.type
_entity.pdbx_description
1 polymer ?
#
loop_
_entity_poly.entity_id
_entity_poly.type
_entity_poly.pdbx_seq_one_letter_code
_entity_poly.pdbx_strand_id
1 'polypeptide(L)' 'MINKVIRFQDGMVLVFDEKREQMPELQGRYEQVRVKILARAPRSAKFFHGTWAKSTPEHLKAKFVEPLSPVLRKEW' A
#
# COMPACT_ATOMS: atom_id res chain seq x y z
N MET A 1 11.19 2.34 -11.32
CA MET A 1 9.88 2.20 -12.00
C MET A 1 8.85 1.73 -10.97
N ILE A 2 7.55 2.00 -11.14
CA ILE A 2 6.53 1.52 -10.18
C ILE A 2 6.50 -0.02 -10.21
N ASN A 3 6.60 -0.64 -9.04
CA ASN A 3 6.56 -2.09 -8.87
C ASN A 3 5.31 -2.54 -8.10
N LYS A 4 4.99 -1.86 -6.99
CA LYS A 4 3.89 -2.23 -6.11
C LYS A 4 3.09 -0.99 -5.70
N VAL A 5 1.78 -1.09 -5.81
CA VAL A 5 0.81 -0.08 -5.34
C VAL A 5 -0.14 -0.75 -4.35
N ILE A 6 -0.30 -0.16 -3.16
CA ILE A 6 -1.23 -0.64 -2.14
C ILE A 6 -2.23 0.47 -1.88
N ARG A 7 -3.52 0.23 -2.15
CA ARG A 7 -4.61 1.12 -1.71
C ARG A 7 -5.28 0.53 -0.48
N PHE A 8 -5.44 1.35 0.53
CA PHE A 8 -6.13 1.00 1.76
C PHE A 8 -7.61 1.39 1.69
N GLN A 9 -8.41 0.78 2.57
CA GLN A 9 -9.86 1.02 2.66
C GLN A 9 -10.24 2.47 2.92
N ASP A 10 -9.38 3.23 3.61
CA ASP A 10 -9.54 4.66 3.88
C ASP A 10 -9.09 5.55 2.69
N GLY A 11 -8.74 4.95 1.56
CA GLY A 11 -8.28 5.67 0.38
C GLY A 11 -6.81 6.08 0.41
N MET A 12 -6.04 5.75 1.44
CA MET A 12 -4.59 5.96 1.43
C MET A 12 -3.90 5.04 0.43
N VAL A 13 -2.86 5.55 -0.24
CA VAL A 13 -2.07 4.81 -1.23
C VAL A 13 -0.59 4.87 -0.89
N LEU A 14 0.05 3.70 -0.87
CA LEU A 14 1.50 3.54 -0.80
C LEU A 14 2.02 2.99 -2.13
N VAL A 15 3.15 3.52 -2.60
CA VAL A 15 3.75 3.16 -3.89
C VAL A 15 5.22 2.85 -3.68
N PHE A 16 5.63 1.68 -4.16
CA PHE A 16 7.00 1.20 -4.07
C PHE A 16 7.58 0.96 -5.45
N ASP A 17 8.87 1.22 -5.58
CA ASP A 17 9.65 0.92 -6.76
C ASP A 17 10.21 -0.51 -6.76
N GLU A 18 11.02 -0.84 -7.76
CA GLU A 18 11.64 -2.16 -7.91
C GLU A 18 12.66 -2.47 -6.82
N LYS A 19 13.27 -1.45 -6.21
CA LYS A 19 14.19 -1.58 -5.08
C LYS A 19 13.46 -1.70 -3.74
N ARG A 20 12.12 -1.71 -3.77
CA ARG A 20 11.25 -1.68 -2.58
C ARG A 20 11.35 -0.37 -1.80
N GLU A 21 11.81 0.70 -2.44
CA GLU A 21 11.82 2.04 -1.87
C GLU A 21 10.46 2.69 -2.08
N GLN A 22 10.01 3.50 -1.10
CA GLN A 22 8.78 4.28 -1.26
C GLN A 22 9.01 5.38 -2.31
N MET A 23 7.94 5.73 -3.04
CA MET A 23 7.93 6.82 -4.02
C MET A 23 7.02 7.95 -3.53
N PRO A 24 7.52 8.88 -2.69
CA PRO A 24 6.69 9.83 -1.95
C PRO A 24 5.77 10.68 -2.82
N GLU A 25 6.20 11.03 -4.03
CA GLU A 25 5.45 11.87 -4.97
C GLU A 25 4.20 11.20 -5.56
N LEU A 26 4.08 9.88 -5.36
CA LEU A 26 2.94 9.06 -5.77
C LEU A 26 2.10 8.54 -4.58
N GLN A 27 2.43 8.95 -3.35
CA GLN A 27 1.69 8.55 -2.14
C GLN A 27 0.68 9.60 -1.73
N GLY A 28 -0.40 9.17 -1.06
CA GLY A 28 -1.45 10.07 -0.58
C GLY A 28 -2.85 9.50 -0.76
N ARG A 29 -3.86 10.37 -0.85
CA ARG A 29 -5.24 9.95 -1.11
C ARG A 29 -5.38 9.48 -2.56
N TYR A 30 -6.05 8.35 -2.77
CA TYR A 30 -6.23 7.71 -4.06
C TYR A 30 -6.71 8.68 -5.14
N GLU A 31 -7.68 9.52 -4.82
CA GLU A 31 -8.26 10.50 -5.73
C GLU A 31 -7.23 11.51 -6.24
N GLN A 32 -6.22 11.83 -5.42
CA GLN A 32 -5.17 12.80 -5.74
C GLN A 32 -4.02 12.18 -6.56
N VAL A 33 -3.77 10.88 -6.39
CA VAL A 33 -2.58 10.22 -6.97
C VAL A 33 -2.88 9.23 -8.10
N ARG A 34 -4.14 8.76 -8.25
CA ARG A 34 -4.50 7.69 -9.20
C ARG A 34 -4.07 7.97 -10.63
N VAL A 35 -4.25 9.20 -11.12
CA VAL A 35 -3.92 9.57 -12.50
C VAL A 35 -2.41 9.50 -12.73
N LYS A 36 -1.62 10.01 -11.79
CA LYS A 36 -0.14 9.98 -11.85
C LYS A 36 0.40 8.56 -11.80
N ILE A 37 -0.19 7.71 -10.96
CA ILE A 37 0.19 6.29 -10.84
C ILE A 37 -0.11 5.56 -12.15
N LEU A 38 -1.33 5.66 -12.66
CA LEU A 38 -1.73 4.94 -13.89
C LEU A 38 -0.92 5.39 -15.11
N ALA A 39 -0.53 6.67 -15.18
CA ALA A 39 0.32 7.17 -16.27
C ALA A 39 1.77 6.64 -16.20
N ARG A 40 2.29 6.29 -15.01
CA ARG A 40 3.67 5.85 -14.79
C ARG A 40 3.82 4.35 -14.55
N ALA A 41 2.71 3.64 -14.32
CA ALA A 41 2.73 2.22 -13.99
C ALA A 41 3.03 1.37 -15.24
N PRO A 42 4.11 0.57 -15.24
CA PRO A 42 4.30 -0.42 -16.29
C PRO A 42 3.24 -1.53 -16.21
N ARG A 43 3.07 -2.30 -17.29
CA ARG A 43 2.18 -3.48 -17.31
C ARG A 43 2.53 -4.54 -16.26
N SER A 44 3.77 -4.56 -15.79
CA SER A 44 4.25 -5.48 -14.75
C SER A 44 3.95 -5.02 -13.31
N ALA A 45 3.49 -3.78 -13.11
CA ALA A 45 3.19 -3.25 -11.78
C ALA A 45 2.05 -4.05 -11.11
N LYS A 46 2.20 -4.29 -9.82
CA LYS A 46 1.25 -5.07 -9.01
C LYS A 46 0.43 -4.15 -8.14
N PHE A 47 -0.89 -4.29 -8.22
CA PHE A 47 -1.84 -3.50 -7.45
C PHE A 47 -2.49 -4.39 -6.39
N PHE A 48 -2.58 -3.87 -5.16
CA PHE A 48 -3.12 -4.58 -4.02
C PHE A 48 -4.13 -3.72 -3.27
N HIS A 49 -5.10 -4.38 -2.64
CA HIS A 49 -5.99 -3.78 -1.66
C HIS A 49 -5.52 -4.18 -0.25
N GLY A 50 -5.25 -3.19 0.59
CA GLY A 50 -4.78 -3.37 1.96
C GLY A 50 -5.88 -3.05 2.98
N THR A 51 -5.95 -3.81 4.05
CA THR A 51 -6.76 -3.48 5.23
C THR A 51 -5.84 -3.21 6.41
N TRP A 52 -6.09 -2.13 7.13
CA TRP A 52 -5.43 -1.91 8.42
C TRP A 52 -5.86 -3.01 9.39
N ALA A 53 -4.92 -3.65 10.07
CA ALA A 53 -5.28 -4.54 11.16
C ALA A 53 -5.94 -3.70 12.26
N LYS A 54 -7.10 -4.15 12.76
CA LYS A 54 -7.72 -3.54 13.94
C LYS A 54 -6.85 -3.89 15.14
N SER A 55 -6.22 -2.89 15.75
CA SER A 55 -5.54 -3.05 17.03
C SER A 55 -6.58 -3.38 18.10
N THR A 56 -6.80 -4.66 18.41
CA THR A 56 -7.49 -4.99 19.66
C THR A 56 -6.51 -4.79 20.83
N PRO A 57 -6.98 -4.41 22.03
CA PRO A 57 -6.11 -4.21 23.19
C PRO A 57 -5.21 -5.41 23.51
N GLU A 58 -5.64 -6.61 23.13
CA GLU A 58 -4.88 -7.86 23.29
C GLU A 58 -3.68 -7.96 22.33
N HIS A 59 -3.78 -7.46 21.10
CA HIS A 59 -2.67 -7.43 20.13
C HIS A 59 -1.55 -6.48 20.53
N LEU A 60 -1.84 -5.45 21.33
CA LEU A 60 -0.84 -4.50 21.82
C LEU A 60 0.00 -5.05 22.99
N LYS A 61 -0.50 -6.09 23.68
CA LYS A 61 0.25 -6.78 24.75
C LYS A 61 1.27 -7.79 24.22
N ALA A 62 1.05 -8.30 23.00
CA ALA A 62 2.02 -9.10 22.28
C ALA A 62 3.07 -8.20 21.60
N LYS A 63 3.95 -7.57 22.39
CA LYS A 63 5.16 -6.94 21.84
C LYS A 63 5.98 -8.03 21.13
N PHE A 64 6.38 -7.73 19.88
CA PHE A 64 7.20 -8.54 18.96
C PHE A 64 6.47 -9.55 18.07
N VAL A 65 5.37 -9.14 17.42
CA VAL A 65 5.03 -9.74 16.13
C VAL A 65 5.07 -8.64 15.07
N GLU A 66 5.72 -8.96 13.96
CA GLU A 66 6.15 -8.11 12.85
C GLU A 66 5.20 -6.96 12.49
N PRO A 67 5.73 -5.80 12.07
CA PRO A 67 4.95 -4.58 11.89
C PRO A 67 3.80 -4.85 10.92
N LEU A 68 2.57 -4.76 11.45
CA LEU A 68 1.30 -4.49 10.78
C LEU A 68 1.38 -4.68 9.27
N SER A 69 1.60 -5.92 8.84
CA SER A 69 1.74 -6.19 7.41
C SER A 69 0.33 -6.09 6.82
N PRO A 70 0.07 -5.17 5.87
CA PRO A 70 -1.23 -5.10 5.23
C PRO A 70 -1.55 -6.47 4.63
N VAL A 71 -2.75 -6.98 4.93
CA VAL A 71 -3.27 -8.17 4.25
C VAL A 71 -3.53 -7.76 2.81
N LEU A 72 -2.62 -8.11 1.91
CA LEU A 72 -2.68 -7.74 0.50
C LEU A 72 -3.61 -8.71 -0.24
N ARG A 73 -4.81 -8.23 -0.61
CA ARG A 73 -5.66 -8.95 -1.58
C ARG A 73 -5.35 -8.46 -2.99
N LYS A 74 -5.22 -9.41 -3.92
CA LYS A 74 -4.83 -9.18 -5.31
C LYS A 74 -6.06 -8.95 -6.18
N GLU A 75 -6.82 -7.88 -5.92
CA GLU A 75 -7.93 -7.49 -6.81
C GLU A 75 -8.00 -5.98 -6.93
N TRP A 76 -7.95 -5.51 -8.17
CA TRP A 76 -8.27 -4.18 -8.67
C TRP A 76 -9.04 -4.35 -9.97
#